data_AF-A0A1G9UAE8-F1
#
_entry.id   AF-A0A1G9UAE8-F1
#
_cell.length_a   1.000
_cell.length_b   1.000
_cell.length_c   1.000
_cell.angle_alpha   90.00
_cell.angle_beta   90.00
_cell.angle_gamma   90.00
#
_symmetry.space_group_name_H-M   'P 1'
#
loop_
_entity.id
_entity.type
_entity.pdbx_description
1 polymer ?
#
loop_
_entity_poly.entity_id
_entity_poly.type
_entity_poly.pdbx_seq_one_letter_code
_entity_poly.pdbx_strand_id
1 'polypeptide(L)'
;MPWLPAHRALVLEMWPTGCGTPVIRAALLDLGIEKSKSSIISIAFRAGLAFQGARHRKAPSQPKRIPMTPEERAEKERARAARRRERSAVAAGRPVPPPRPRVQPADVPVSLGVPIWEIRDGGCRFIADDPKAGGTCCGHQTVPGSSWCPGHRAICAAPAQRPVSVWVPGQRRVA
;
A
#
# COMPACT_ATOMS: atom_id res chain seq x y z
N MET A 1 17.31 9.60 -21.97
CA MET A 1 17.66 8.52 -22.90
C MET A 1 16.41 7.72 -23.30
N PRO A 2 15.95 7.80 -24.56
CA PRO A 2 14.87 6.96 -25.06
C PRO A 2 15.24 5.46 -25.02
N TRP A 3 14.26 4.59 -25.20
CA TRP A 3 14.50 3.15 -25.35
C TRP A 3 14.66 2.82 -26.82
N LEU A 4 15.87 2.45 -27.23
CA LEU A 4 16.10 1.90 -28.56
C LEU A 4 15.48 0.50 -28.68
N PRO A 5 15.03 0.08 -29.88
CA PRO A 5 14.44 -1.24 -30.09
C PRO A 5 15.33 -2.39 -29.62
N ALA A 6 16.64 -2.32 -29.91
CA ALA A 6 17.62 -3.33 -29.51
C ALA A 6 17.69 -3.52 -27.98
N HIS A 7 17.58 -2.43 -27.21
CA HIS A 7 17.65 -2.51 -25.75
C HIS A 7 16.39 -3.14 -25.16
N ARG A 8 15.24 -2.90 -25.79
CA ARG A 8 14.00 -3.57 -25.41
C ARG A 8 14.07 -5.06 -25.71
N ALA A 9 14.58 -5.43 -26.90
CA ALA A 9 14.77 -6.82 -27.28
C ALA A 9 15.64 -7.57 -26.27
N LEU A 10 16.79 -6.99 -25.89
CA LEU A 10 17.67 -7.57 -24.87
C LEU A 10 16.95 -7.81 -23.53
N VAL A 11 16.19 -6.82 -23.05
CA VAL A 11 15.41 -6.98 -21.80
C VAL A 11 14.40 -8.11 -21.94
N LEU A 12 13.69 -8.21 -23.06
CA LEU A 12 12.66 -9.23 -23.28
C LEU A 12 13.24 -10.63 -23.47
N GLU A 13 14.45 -10.74 -24.02
CA GLU A 13 15.18 -12.00 -24.18
C GLU A 13 15.74 -12.51 -22.83
N MET A 14 16.36 -11.61 -22.04
CA MET A 14 16.95 -11.97 -20.75
C MET A 14 15.93 -12.13 -19.62
N TRP A 15 14.70 -11.66 -19.78
CA TRP A 15 13.68 -11.76 -18.74
C TRP A 15 13.19 -13.20 -18.47
N PRO A 16 12.77 -13.99 -19.49
CA PRO A 16 12.23 -15.34 -19.29
C PRO A 16 13.29 -16.35 -18.83
N THR A 17 14.58 -16.08 -19.02
CA THR A 17 15.68 -16.93 -18.50
C THR A 17 15.72 -16.93 -16.97
N GLY A 18 15.01 -16.02 -16.31
CA GLY A 18 14.97 -15.91 -14.86
C GLY A 18 16.15 -15.11 -14.29
N CYS A 19 16.89 -14.37 -15.12
CA CYS A 19 17.88 -13.42 -14.66
C CYS A 19 17.20 -12.31 -13.84
N GLY A 20 17.79 -11.93 -12.71
CA GLY A 20 17.29 -10.82 -11.90
C GLY A 20 17.47 -9.47 -12.60
N THR A 21 16.67 -8.48 -12.23
CA THR A 21 16.83 -7.10 -12.72
C THR A 21 18.25 -6.52 -12.58
N PRO A 22 19.08 -6.89 -11.57
CA PRO A 22 20.47 -6.43 -11.52
C PRO A 22 21.33 -6.95 -12.68
N VAL A 23 21.12 -8.19 -13.11
CA VAL A 23 21.87 -8.82 -14.21
C VAL A 23 21.54 -8.15 -15.53
N ILE A 24 20.24 -7.96 -15.80
CA ILE A 24 19.77 -7.25 -17.01
C ILE A 24 20.28 -5.81 -17.01
N ARG A 25 20.34 -5.16 -15.84
CA ARG A 25 20.90 -3.81 -15.71
C ARG A 25 22.39 -3.78 -16.01
N ALA A 26 23.16 -4.77 -15.56
CA ALA A 26 24.59 -4.88 -15.87
C ALA A 26 24.82 -5.04 -17.39
N ALA A 27 24.09 -5.93 -18.05
CA ALA A 27 24.20 -6.09 -19.51
C ALA A 27 23.84 -4.82 -20.30
N LEU A 28 22.87 -4.03 -19.81
CA LEU A 28 22.57 -2.72 -20.41
C LEU A 28 23.67 -1.69 -20.13
N LEU A 29 24.34 -1.75 -18.98
CA LEU A 29 25.46 -0.89 -18.65
C LEU A 29 26.69 -1.19 -19.51
N ASP A 30 26.95 -2.46 -19.83
CA ASP A 30 28.03 -2.86 -20.76
C ASP A 30 27.84 -2.27 -22.16
N LEU A 31 26.58 -2.01 -22.54
CA LEU A 31 26.19 -1.30 -23.76
C LEU A 31 26.14 0.23 -23.59
N GLY A 32 26.59 0.75 -22.44
CA GLY A 32 26.62 2.19 -22.11
C GLY A 32 25.28 2.80 -21.73
N ILE A 33 24.28 1.99 -21.33
CA ILE A 33 22.90 2.45 -21.12
C ILE A 33 22.51 2.33 -19.67
N GLU A 34 22.42 3.48 -19.00
CA GLU A 34 21.89 3.52 -17.65
C GLU A 34 20.35 3.52 -17.66
N LYS A 35 19.76 2.44 -17.13
CA LYS A 35 18.32 2.34 -16.90
C LYS A 35 18.01 1.98 -15.46
N SER A 36 16.94 2.57 -14.94
CA SER A 36 16.44 2.24 -13.62
C SER A 36 15.80 0.86 -13.63
N LYS A 37 15.88 0.17 -12.49
CA LYS A 37 15.22 -1.12 -12.25
C LYS A 37 13.73 -1.07 -12.61
N SER A 38 13.03 -0.02 -12.20
CA SER A 38 11.60 0.15 -12.47
C SER A 38 11.32 0.23 -13.98
N SER A 39 12.19 0.89 -14.75
CA SER A 39 12.03 0.97 -16.20
C SER A 39 12.16 -0.38 -16.90
N ILE A 40 13.12 -1.21 -16.45
CA ILE A 40 13.30 -2.59 -16.94
C ILE A 40 12.06 -3.44 -16.63
N ILE A 41 11.57 -3.38 -15.38
CA ILE A 41 10.35 -4.08 -14.95
C ILE A 41 9.15 -3.66 -15.79
N SER A 42 8.95 -2.36 -16.01
CA SER A 42 7.81 -1.87 -16.81
C SER A 42 7.81 -2.38 -18.24
N ILE A 43 8.97 -2.57 -18.87
CA ILE A 43 9.05 -3.16 -20.22
C ILE A 43 8.56 -4.60 -20.21
N ALA A 44 9.09 -5.41 -19.30
CA ALA A 44 8.69 -6.81 -19.20
C ALA A 44 7.19 -6.96 -18.87
N PHE A 45 6.66 -6.11 -17.99
CA PHE A 45 5.23 -6.10 -17.66
C PHE A 45 4.35 -5.75 -18.86
N ARG A 46 4.72 -4.71 -19.64
CA ARG A 46 3.96 -4.31 -20.83
C ARG A 46 4.03 -5.36 -21.94
N ALA A 47 5.07 -6.17 -21.96
CA ALA A 47 5.20 -7.32 -22.86
C ALA A 47 4.51 -8.60 -22.35
N GLY A 48 3.77 -8.54 -21.23
CA GLY A 48 3.05 -9.69 -20.67
C GLY A 48 3.92 -10.68 -19.89
N LEU A 49 5.19 -10.34 -19.61
CA LEU A 49 6.16 -11.26 -18.97
C LEU A 49 6.24 -11.08 -17.44
N ALA A 50 5.29 -10.37 -16.83
CA ALA A 50 5.29 -9.97 -15.41
C ALA A 50 5.63 -11.12 -14.43
N PHE A 51 5.26 -12.36 -14.78
CA PHE A 51 5.37 -13.53 -13.92
C PHE A 51 6.45 -14.54 -14.35
N GLN A 52 7.27 -14.20 -15.35
CA GLN A 52 8.29 -15.11 -15.88
C GLN A 52 9.72 -14.78 -15.39
N GLY A 53 9.89 -13.67 -14.67
CA GLY A 53 11.19 -13.22 -14.18
C GLY A 53 11.67 -13.92 -12.91
N ALA A 54 12.91 -13.62 -12.50
CA ALA A 54 13.60 -14.21 -11.34
C ALA A 54 12.81 -14.23 -10.01
N ARG A 55 11.86 -13.30 -9.83
CA ARG A 55 11.03 -13.19 -8.62
C ARG A 55 9.92 -14.24 -8.54
N HIS A 56 9.55 -14.84 -9.67
CA HIS A 56 8.45 -15.79 -9.78
C HIS A 56 8.91 -17.23 -10.02
N ARG A 57 10.13 -17.41 -10.55
CA ARG A 57 10.82 -18.68 -10.36
C ARG A 57 11.15 -18.78 -8.88
N LYS A 58 10.49 -19.69 -8.17
CA LYS A 58 10.87 -20.06 -6.80
C LYS A 58 12.34 -20.45 -6.87
N ALA A 59 13.23 -19.57 -6.40
CA ALA A 59 14.61 -19.96 -6.17
C ALA A 59 14.55 -21.27 -5.34
N PRO A 60 15.36 -22.29 -5.66
CA PRO A 60 15.43 -23.47 -4.81
C PRO A 60 15.63 -22.97 -3.39
N SER A 61 14.73 -23.36 -2.49
CA SER A 61 14.76 -22.91 -1.10
C SER A 61 16.16 -23.17 -0.58
N GLN A 62 16.92 -22.10 -0.28
CA GLN A 62 18.20 -22.30 0.36
C GLN A 62 17.97 -23.13 1.62
N PRO A 63 18.80 -24.15 1.87
CA PRO A 63 18.58 -25.08 2.96
C PRO A 63 18.40 -24.32 4.28
N LYS A 64 17.43 -24.82 5.07
CA LYS A 64 17.02 -24.28 6.36
C LYS A 64 18.25 -23.91 7.20
N ARG A 65 18.22 -22.66 7.69
CA ARG A 65 19.02 -22.09 8.79
C ARG A 65 19.84 -23.12 9.55
N ILE A 66 21.15 -22.95 9.55
CA ILE A 66 22.06 -23.62 10.47
C ILE A 66 21.46 -23.50 11.88
N PRO A 67 21.31 -24.61 12.63
CA PRO A 67 20.81 -24.55 13.99
C PRO A 67 21.74 -23.65 14.81
N MET A 68 21.23 -22.51 15.27
CA MET A 68 21.98 -21.59 16.13
C MET A 68 22.26 -22.26 17.46
N THR A 69 23.47 -22.09 17.97
CA THR A 69 23.83 -22.57 19.32
C THR A 69 23.00 -21.81 20.37
N PRO A 70 22.86 -22.36 21.61
CA PRO A 70 22.20 -21.65 22.70
C PRO A 70 22.83 -20.28 22.99
N GLU A 71 24.15 -20.14 22.84
CA GLU A 71 24.90 -18.91 23.07
C GLU A 71 24.57 -17.83 22.02
N GLU A 72 24.58 -18.19 20.74
CA GLU A 72 24.20 -17.28 19.65
C GLU A 72 22.73 -16.82 19.77
N ARG A 73 21.86 -17.68 20.29
CA ARG A 73 20.45 -17.33 20.55
C ARG A 73 20.35 -16.31 21.69
N ALA A 74 21.08 -16.54 22.79
CA ALA A 74 21.10 -15.63 23.94
C ALA A 74 21.67 -14.26 23.57
N GLU A 75 22.75 -14.21 22.77
CA GLU A 75 23.32 -12.95 22.29
C GLU A 75 22.33 -12.18 21.40
N LYS A 76 21.67 -12.87 20.47
CA LYS A 76 20.66 -12.26 19.60
C LYS A 76 19.46 -11.73 20.37
N GLU A 77 19.08 -12.41 21.44
CA GLU A 77 18.00 -11.97 22.32
C GLU A 77 18.41 -10.72 23.12
N ARG A 78 19.63 -10.68 23.66
CA ARG A 78 20.20 -9.49 24.30
C ARG A 78 20.26 -8.30 23.35
N ALA A 79 20.70 -8.50 22.11
CA ALA A 79 20.74 -7.45 21.09
C ALA A 79 19.33 -6.93 20.74
N ARG A 80 18.32 -7.81 20.69
CA ARG A 80 16.92 -7.41 20.48
C ARG A 80 16.37 -6.63 21.66
N ALA A 81 16.68 -7.06 22.88
CA ALA A 81 16.26 -6.37 24.10
C ALA A 81 16.86 -4.95 24.17
N ALA A 82 18.15 -4.79 23.82
CA ALA A 82 18.81 -3.49 23.74
C ALA A 82 18.13 -2.55 22.73
N ARG A 83 17.89 -3.02 21.50
CA ARG A 83 17.18 -2.25 20.46
C ARG A 83 15.76 -1.85 20.87
N ARG A 84 15.07 -2.71 21.62
CA ARG A 84 13.73 -2.40 22.15
C ARG A 84 13.79 -1.29 23.19
N ARG A 85 14.75 -1.35 24.11
CA ARG A 85 14.98 -0.29 25.13
C ARG A 85 15.30 1.05 24.48
N GLU A 86 16.20 1.06 23.50
CA GLU A 86 16.56 2.27 22.74
C GLU A 86 15.35 2.89 22.05
N ARG A 87 14.53 2.07 21.37
CA ARG A 87 13.32 2.56 20.69
C ARG A 87 12.27 3.12 21.66
N SER A 88 12.14 2.53 22.83
CA SER A 88 11.23 3.01 23.89
C SER A 88 11.70 4.35 24.48
N ALA A 89 13.02 4.55 24.65
CA ALA A 89 13.57 5.81 25.14
C ALA A 89 13.29 6.97 24.15
N VAL A 90 13.42 6.73 22.84
CA VAL A 90 13.09 7.72 21.80
C VAL A 90 11.58 8.06 21.79
N ALA A 91 10.72 7.08 22.09
CA ALA A 91 9.27 7.30 22.12
C ALA A 91 8.82 8.14 23.33
N ALA A 92 9.50 8.02 24.48
CA ALA A 92 9.15 8.74 25.70
C ALA A 92 9.37 10.27 25.62
N GLY A 93 10.27 10.73 24.74
CA GLY A 93 10.53 12.17 24.54
C GLY A 93 9.61 12.85 23.52
N ARG A 94 8.71 12.11 22.86
CA ARG A 94 7.83 12.69 21.83
C ARG A 94 6.53 13.18 22.49
N PRO A 95 6.16 14.47 22.37
CA PRO A 95 4.88 14.94 22.88
C PRO A 95 3.75 14.17 22.21
N VAL A 96 2.87 13.58 23.03
CA VAL A 96 1.65 12.95 22.55
C VAL A 96 0.77 14.05 21.98
N PRO A 97 0.41 14.03 20.68
CA PRO A 97 -0.48 15.05 20.14
C PRO A 97 -1.80 15.01 20.91
N PRO A 98 -2.41 16.18 21.22
CA PRO A 98 -3.70 16.20 21.88
C PRO A 98 -4.71 15.39 21.05
N PRO A 99 -5.60 14.62 21.70
CA PRO A 99 -6.64 13.91 20.98
C PRO A 99 -7.45 14.94 20.18
N ARG A 100 -7.54 14.74 18.86
CA ARG A 100 -8.37 15.61 18.03
C ARG A 100 -9.80 15.53 18.55
N PRO A 101 -10.49 16.67 18.75
CA PRO A 101 -11.91 16.64 19.07
C PRO A 101 -12.62 15.87 17.96
N ARG A 102 -13.28 14.78 18.34
CA ARG A 102 -14.17 14.08 17.44
C ARG A 102 -15.37 14.99 17.24
N VAL A 103 -15.42 15.68 16.10
CA VAL A 103 -16.69 16.26 15.63
C VAL A 103 -17.58 15.08 15.32
N GLN A 104 -18.40 14.68 16.29
CA GLN A 104 -19.53 13.80 16.00
C GLN A 104 -20.53 14.68 15.25
N PRO A 105 -20.92 14.33 14.00
CA PRO A 105 -22.07 14.97 13.40
C PRO A 105 -23.27 14.60 14.28
N ALA A 106 -23.79 15.57 15.02
CA ALA A 106 -24.83 15.39 16.04
C ALA A 106 -26.17 14.88 15.49
N ASP A 107 -26.32 14.80 14.16
CA ASP A 107 -27.60 14.62 13.48
C ASP A 107 -27.63 13.41 12.53
N VAL A 108 -26.89 12.34 12.84
CA VAL A 108 -27.01 11.09 12.08
C VAL A 108 -28.20 10.30 12.63
N PRO A 109 -29.27 10.09 11.84
CA PRO A 109 -30.41 9.31 12.31
C PRO A 109 -30.00 7.85 12.50
N VAL A 110 -30.61 7.18 13.49
CA VAL A 110 -30.45 5.74 13.70
C VAL A 110 -30.89 5.01 12.43
N SER A 111 -30.05 4.13 11.91
CA SER A 111 -30.31 3.43 10.65
C SER A 111 -31.57 2.54 10.73
N LEU A 112 -32.34 2.48 9.63
CA LEU A 112 -33.51 1.61 9.51
C LEU A 112 -33.15 0.14 9.28
N GLY A 113 -31.87 -0.17 9.03
CA GLY A 113 -31.40 -1.55 8.90
C GLY A 113 -31.92 -2.26 7.65
N VAL A 114 -32.14 -1.54 6.55
CA VAL A 114 -32.69 -2.12 5.32
C VAL A 114 -31.63 -3.03 4.68
N PRO A 115 -31.92 -4.31 4.39
CA PRO A 115 -30.97 -5.19 3.71
C PRO A 115 -30.47 -4.60 2.39
N ILE A 116 -29.21 -4.84 2.04
CA ILE A 116 -28.61 -4.26 0.82
C ILE A 116 -29.40 -4.61 -0.45
N TRP A 117 -30.03 -5.78 -0.52
CA TRP A 117 -30.83 -6.21 -1.68
C TRP A 117 -32.25 -5.60 -1.70
N GLU A 118 -32.73 -5.03 -0.60
CA GLU A 118 -34.06 -4.43 -0.48
C GLU A 118 -34.05 -2.89 -0.59
N ILE A 119 -32.87 -2.27 -0.61
CA ILE A 119 -32.74 -0.82 -0.68
C ILE A 119 -33.30 -0.29 -2.01
N ARG A 120 -34.36 0.50 -1.93
CA ARG A 120 -35.00 1.14 -3.09
C ARG A 120 -34.24 2.38 -3.52
N ASP A 121 -34.51 2.82 -4.74
CA ASP A 121 -34.05 4.13 -5.21
C ASP A 121 -34.64 5.25 -4.34
N GLY A 122 -33.79 6.23 -4.02
CA GLY A 122 -34.09 7.25 -3.02
C GLY A 122 -33.79 6.84 -1.58
N GLY A 123 -33.34 5.61 -1.32
CA GLY A 123 -32.91 5.13 0.00
C GLY A 123 -31.40 5.30 0.24
N CYS A 124 -31.03 5.69 1.47
CA CYS A 124 -29.65 5.93 1.85
C CYS A 124 -28.86 4.62 1.90
N ARG A 125 -27.78 4.56 1.12
CA ARG A 125 -26.91 3.38 0.95
C ARG A 125 -25.71 3.34 1.91
N PHE A 126 -25.78 4.06 3.02
CA PHE A 126 -24.73 4.01 4.04
C PHE A 126 -24.83 2.68 4.80
N ILE A 127 -23.72 1.93 4.87
CA ILE A 127 -23.69 0.62 5.55
C ILE A 127 -23.58 0.86 7.06
N ALA A 128 -24.62 0.48 7.80
CA ALA A 128 -24.75 0.77 9.23
C ALA A 128 -24.08 -0.30 10.12
N ASP A 129 -24.06 -1.55 9.65
CA ASP A 129 -23.61 -2.72 10.41
C ASP A 129 -22.36 -3.38 9.81
N ASP A 130 -21.79 -4.36 10.53
CA ASP A 130 -20.68 -5.18 10.01
C ASP A 130 -21.09 -5.90 8.71
N PRO A 131 -20.40 -5.66 7.59
CA PRO A 131 -20.68 -6.34 6.32
C PRO A 131 -20.64 -7.88 6.43
N LYS A 132 -19.91 -8.44 7.40
CA LYS A 132 -19.81 -9.89 7.61
C LYS A 132 -21.06 -10.50 8.24
N ALA A 133 -21.89 -9.69 8.90
CA ALA A 133 -23.10 -10.12 9.58
C ALA A 133 -24.36 -9.96 8.71
N GLY A 134 -24.21 -9.75 7.41
CA GLY A 134 -25.33 -9.56 6.48
C GLY A 134 -25.59 -8.11 6.07
N GLY A 135 -24.75 -7.17 6.51
CA GLY A 135 -24.64 -5.79 6.00
C GLY A 135 -25.96 -5.08 5.71
N THR A 136 -26.42 -4.24 6.63
CA THR A 136 -27.62 -3.41 6.41
C THR A 136 -27.26 -2.00 5.97
N CYS A 137 -28.19 -1.37 5.26
CA CYS A 137 -28.15 0.02 4.82
C CYS A 137 -29.00 0.91 5.75
N CYS A 138 -28.65 2.19 5.82
CA CYS A 138 -29.36 3.20 6.59
C CYS A 138 -30.84 3.35 6.20
N GLY A 139 -31.18 3.28 4.90
CA GLY A 139 -32.57 3.26 4.44
C GLY A 139 -33.32 4.61 4.42
N HIS A 140 -32.80 5.65 5.08
CA HIS A 140 -33.43 6.98 5.11
C HIS A 140 -33.48 7.64 3.73
N GLN A 141 -34.43 8.56 3.51
CA GLN A 141 -34.55 9.27 2.24
C GLN A 141 -33.26 10.04 1.90
N THR A 142 -32.78 9.85 0.67
CA THR A 142 -31.59 10.53 0.15
C THR A 142 -31.86 11.98 -0.19
N VAL A 143 -30.85 12.82 -0.07
CA VAL A 143 -30.89 14.17 -0.63
C VAL A 143 -30.80 14.10 -2.17
N PRO A 144 -31.53 14.94 -2.94
CA PRO A 144 -31.42 14.96 -4.40
C PRO A 144 -29.97 15.07 -4.87
N GLY A 145 -29.58 14.21 -5.81
CA GLY A 145 -28.21 14.13 -6.35
C GLY A 145 -27.19 13.46 -5.41
N SER A 146 -27.63 12.82 -4.32
CA SER A 146 -26.78 12.10 -3.37
C SER A 146 -27.26 10.66 -3.17
N SER A 147 -26.33 9.77 -2.79
CA SER A 147 -26.66 8.40 -2.35
C SER A 147 -26.88 8.31 -0.82
N TRP A 148 -26.84 9.45 -0.13
CA TRP A 148 -26.88 9.52 1.33
C TRP A 148 -28.04 10.40 1.82
N CYS A 149 -28.58 10.06 2.99
CA CYS A 149 -29.49 10.94 3.75
C CYS A 149 -28.72 12.17 4.27
N PRO A 150 -29.39 13.22 4.77
CA PRO A 150 -28.72 14.43 5.26
C PRO A 150 -27.57 14.15 6.26
N GLY A 151 -27.79 13.27 7.23
CA GLY A 151 -26.77 12.90 8.23
C GLY A 151 -25.56 12.18 7.62
N HIS A 152 -25.79 11.13 6.82
CA HIS A 152 -24.69 10.40 6.18
C HIS A 152 -24.01 11.20 5.06
N ARG A 153 -24.71 12.15 4.44
CA ARG A 153 -24.11 13.09 3.50
C ARG A 153 -23.10 13.99 4.21
N ALA A 154 -23.39 14.47 5.43
CA ALA A 154 -22.44 15.26 6.19
C ALA A 154 -21.14 14.50 6.50
N ILE A 155 -21.24 13.18 6.75
CA ILE A 155 -20.10 12.30 6.97
C ILE A 155 -19.30 12.08 5.67
N CYS A 156 -19.99 11.71 4.59
CA CYS A 156 -19.34 11.27 3.34
C CYS A 156 -18.91 12.42 2.43
N ALA A 157 -19.59 13.58 2.49
CA ALA A 157 -19.33 14.73 1.63
C ALA A 157 -18.39 15.77 2.28
N ALA A 158 -18.07 15.64 3.58
CA ALA A 158 -17.06 16.49 4.19
C ALA A 158 -15.72 16.24 3.47
N PRO A 159 -15.13 17.25 2.80
CA PRO A 159 -13.80 17.10 2.24
C PRO A 159 -12.88 16.70 3.39
N ALA A 160 -12.15 15.60 3.22
CA ALA A 160 -11.21 15.14 4.24
C ALA A 160 -10.31 16.33 4.62
N GLN A 161 -10.52 16.88 5.81
CA GLN A 161 -9.71 17.97 6.39
C GLN A 161 -8.26 17.52 6.68
N ARG A 162 -7.82 16.40 6.10
CA ARG A 162 -6.41 16.08 6.06
C ARG A 162 -5.76 17.16 5.21
N PRO A 163 -4.77 17.91 5.74
CA PRO A 163 -3.77 18.46 4.84
C PRO A 163 -3.24 17.25 4.09
N VAL A 164 -3.55 17.17 2.80
CA VAL A 164 -2.84 16.29 1.89
C VAL A 164 -1.39 16.69 2.12
N SER A 165 -0.61 15.82 2.77
CA SER A 165 0.83 16.00 2.74
C SER A 165 1.17 15.90 1.27
N VAL A 166 1.28 17.04 0.60
CA VAL A 166 1.75 17.12 -0.77
C VAL A 166 3.07 16.38 -0.72
N TRP A 167 3.09 15.20 -1.32
CA TRP A 167 4.32 14.46 -1.45
C TRP A 167 5.22 15.31 -2.32
N VAL A 168 6.20 15.98 -1.71
CA VAL A 168 7.21 16.74 -2.42
C VAL A 168 8.33 15.75 -2.74
N PRO A 169 8.55 15.37 -4.02
CA PRO A 169 9.70 14.57 -4.37
C PRO A 169 10.98 15.28 -3.90
N GLY A 170 11.83 14.58 -3.17
CA GLY A 170 13.02 15.13 -2.49
C GLY A 170 14.13 15.69 -3.41
N GLN A 171 13.85 15.90 -4.69
CA GLN A 171 14.82 16.38 -5.70
C GLN A 171 14.91 17.92 -5.80
N ARG A 172 14.23 18.67 -4.92
CA ARG A 172 14.37 20.14 -4.81
C ARG A 172 14.99 20.58 -3.48
N ARG A 173 15.96 19.84 -2.94
CA ARG A 173 16.96 20.44 -2.06
C ARG A 173 18.15 20.81 -2.94
N VAL A 174 18.10 22.03 -3.48
CA VAL A 174 19.32 22.69 -3.96
C VAL A 174 20.10 23.07 -2.72
N ALA A 175 21.40 22.75 -2.72
CA ALA A 175 22.34 23.06 -1.65
C ALA A 175 22.48 24.56 -1.43
#